data_AF-A0A0H5QN61-F1
#
_entry.id   AF-A0A0H5QN61-F1
#
_cell.length_a   1.000
_cell.length_b   1.000
_cell.length_c   1.000
_cell.angle_alpha   90.00
_cell.angle_beta   90.00
_cell.angle_gamma   90.00
#
_symmetry.space_group_name_H-M   'P 1'
#
loop_
_entity.id
_entity.type
_entity.pdbx_description
1 polymer ?
#
loop_
_entity_poly.entity_id
_entity_poly.type
_entity_poly.pdbx_seq_one_letter_code
_entity_poly.pdbx_strand_id
1 'polypeptide(L)'
;ININNNQCQMSLMGGSLFLLSLLPIAYSVSDDDFDEDISYYGAPIEYSRFTAEWSDERFPEFLDLYYWIKQKAETPFSSDTLYQTIGEDLYEKGIQLCKEVVKIAKGDGGNGRFGYPGTEEPIKEFMLMVGREKRLDNAWIDRVMASLFYHQTKLRMPENWSYRGEGSW
;
A
#
# COMPACT_ATOMS: atom_id res chain seq x y z
N ILE A 1 -66.88 -1.49 -41.53
CA ILE A 1 -65.53 -0.87 -41.61
C ILE A 1 -64.63 -1.88 -42.34
N ASN A 2 -63.90 -1.37 -43.33
CA ASN A 2 -63.28 -2.09 -44.44
C ASN A 2 -62.01 -2.87 -44.02
N ILE A 3 -61.82 -4.08 -44.54
CA ILE A 3 -60.56 -4.85 -44.45
C ILE A 3 -59.75 -4.48 -45.69
N ASN A 4 -58.48 -4.09 -45.54
CA ASN A 4 -57.51 -4.35 -46.59
C ASN A 4 -56.07 -4.47 -46.08
N ASN A 5 -55.42 -5.40 -46.77
CA ASN A 5 -54.17 -6.07 -46.51
C ASN A 5 -52.99 -5.33 -47.16
N ASN A 6 -51.78 -5.65 -46.67
CA ASN A 6 -50.50 -5.68 -47.38
C ASN A 6 -49.85 -4.35 -47.79
N GLN A 7 -48.64 -4.09 -47.26
CA GLN A 7 -47.42 -4.26 -48.05
C GLN A 7 -46.16 -4.18 -47.18
N CYS A 8 -45.29 -5.17 -47.39
CA CYS A 8 -43.94 -5.28 -46.87
C CYS A 8 -42.99 -4.58 -47.86
N GLN A 9 -42.07 -3.73 -47.37
CA GLN A 9 -40.84 -3.40 -48.09
C GLN A 9 -39.64 -3.33 -47.15
N MET A 10 -38.62 -4.08 -47.54
CA MET A 10 -37.28 -4.20 -46.97
C MET A 10 -36.36 -3.07 -47.44
N SER A 11 -35.28 -2.87 -46.67
CA SER A 11 -33.94 -2.34 -46.99
C SER A 11 -33.56 -1.29 -45.94
N LEU A 12 -32.35 -1.20 -45.41
CA LEU A 12 -31.05 -1.63 -45.91
C LEU A 12 -30.09 -1.74 -44.71
N MET A 13 -29.18 -2.69 -44.78
CA MET A 13 -28.04 -2.83 -43.88
C MET A 13 -27.28 -1.51 -43.71
N GLY A 14 -27.05 -1.12 -42.45
CA GLY A 14 -26.09 -0.12 -42.04
C GLY A 14 -25.36 -0.61 -40.80
N GLY A 15 -24.62 -1.71 -40.96
CA GLY A 15 -23.75 -2.23 -39.92
C GLY A 15 -22.69 -1.17 -39.59
N SER A 16 -22.68 -0.70 -38.35
CA SER A 16 -21.56 0.02 -37.77
C SER A 16 -21.18 -0.65 -36.47
N LEU A 17 -20.37 -1.70 -36.61
CA LEU A 17 -19.59 -2.26 -35.53
C LEU A 17 -18.47 -1.27 -35.22
N PHE A 18 -18.71 -0.35 -34.28
CA PHE A 18 -17.61 0.35 -33.62
C PHE A 18 -16.91 -0.64 -32.69
N LEU A 19 -15.99 -1.42 -33.28
CA LEU A 19 -14.89 -2.04 -32.56
C LEU A 19 -13.94 -0.90 -32.16
N LEU A 20 -14.27 -0.21 -31.06
CA LEU A 20 -13.27 0.55 -30.34
C LEU A 20 -12.35 -0.47 -29.69
N SER A 21 -11.27 -0.70 -30.42
CA SER A 21 -10.07 -1.42 -30.08
C SER A 21 -9.78 -1.29 -28.59
N LEU A 22 -9.87 -2.41 -27.88
CA LEU A 22 -9.14 -2.64 -26.64
C LEU A 22 -7.66 -2.39 -26.95
N LEU A 23 -7.17 -1.19 -26.67
CA LEU A 23 -5.76 -1.00 -26.41
C LEU A 23 -5.55 -1.43 -24.95
N PRO A 24 -4.92 -2.60 -24.69
CA PRO A 24 -4.27 -2.74 -23.41
C PRO A 24 -3.19 -1.66 -23.38
N ILE A 25 -3.36 -0.65 -22.53
CA ILE A 25 -2.21 0.08 -22.02
C ILE A 25 -1.50 -0.95 -21.14
N ALA A 26 -0.70 -1.80 -21.78
CA ALA A 26 0.36 -2.53 -21.11
C ALA A 26 1.30 -1.45 -20.60
N TYR A 27 1.05 -1.02 -19.36
CA TYR A 27 2.06 -0.35 -18.57
C TYR A 27 3.11 -1.44 -18.33
N SER A 28 4.06 -1.54 -19.26
CA SER A 28 5.33 -2.18 -19.01
C SER A 28 5.95 -1.33 -17.92
N VAL A 29 5.69 -1.69 -16.66
CA VAL A 29 6.62 -1.35 -15.59
C VAL A 29 7.91 -1.95 -16.08
N SER A 30 8.87 -1.08 -16.43
CA SER A 30 10.25 -1.50 -16.46
C SER A 30 10.46 -2.17 -15.11
N ASP A 31 10.65 -3.49 -15.11
CA ASP A 31 11.56 -4.07 -14.14
C ASP A 31 12.87 -3.36 -14.44
N ASP A 32 13.04 -2.18 -13.83
CA ASP A 32 14.32 -1.53 -13.75
C ASP A 32 15.22 -2.63 -13.18
N ASP A 33 16.14 -3.07 -14.03
CA ASP A 33 17.38 -3.72 -13.65
C ASP A 33 18.03 -2.83 -12.59
N PHE A 34 17.54 -2.93 -11.36
CA PHE A 34 18.27 -2.48 -10.20
C PHE A 34 19.32 -3.55 -10.03
N ASP A 35 20.44 -3.30 -10.73
CA ASP A 35 21.72 -3.89 -10.46
C ASP A 35 21.77 -4.17 -8.96
N GLU A 36 21.70 -5.45 -8.64
CA GLU A 36 22.03 -5.95 -7.32
C GLU A 36 23.52 -5.64 -7.19
N ASP A 37 23.83 -4.41 -6.77
CA ASP A 37 25.17 -3.96 -6.45
C ASP A 37 25.50 -4.64 -5.13
N ILE A 38 25.70 -5.97 -5.21
CA ILE A 38 26.55 -6.75 -4.32
C ILE A 38 27.97 -6.24 -4.55
N SER A 39 28.18 -4.99 -4.16
CA SER A 39 29.51 -4.44 -3.97
C SER A 39 30.14 -5.33 -2.91
N TYR A 40 31.04 -6.15 -3.42
CA TYR A 40 31.86 -7.13 -2.75
C TYR A 40 32.86 -6.40 -1.84
N TYR A 41 32.34 -5.69 -0.84
CA TYR A 41 33.09 -5.11 0.25
C TYR A 41 32.28 -5.40 1.51
N GLY A 42 32.82 -6.28 2.35
CA GLY A 42 32.32 -6.56 3.70
C GLY A 42 32.49 -5.36 4.63
N ALA A 43 31.92 -4.21 4.26
CA ALA A 43 31.68 -3.12 5.19
C ALA A 43 30.65 -3.63 6.21
N PRO A 44 30.89 -3.47 7.52
CA PRO A 44 29.91 -3.81 8.53
C PRO A 44 28.62 -3.05 8.22
N ILE A 45 27.52 -3.77 7.99
CA ILE A 45 26.21 -3.15 7.91
C ILE A 45 25.98 -2.50 9.28
N GLU A 46 26.00 -1.18 9.29
CA GLU A 46 25.86 -0.37 10.49
C GLU A 46 24.44 -0.52 11.04
N TYR A 47 24.23 -1.55 11.87
CA TYR A 47 23.03 -1.68 12.69
C TYR A 47 22.84 -0.46 13.62
N SER A 48 23.89 0.36 13.79
CA SER A 48 23.89 1.65 14.48
C SER A 48 22.94 2.68 13.86
N ARG A 49 22.59 2.57 12.58
CA ARG A 49 21.71 3.56 11.93
C ARG A 49 20.26 3.49 12.41
N PHE A 50 19.82 2.35 12.96
CA PHE A 50 18.45 2.16 13.43
C PHE A 50 18.29 2.66 14.88
N THR A 51 18.24 3.99 15.02
CA THR A 51 18.03 4.72 16.28
C THR A 51 16.59 5.17 16.43
N ALA A 52 16.19 5.64 17.62
CA ALA A 52 14.88 6.26 17.81
C ALA A 52 14.68 7.47 16.88
N GLU A 53 15.72 8.31 16.72
CA GLU A 53 15.74 9.44 15.80
C GLU A 53 15.51 9.01 14.34
N TRP A 54 16.13 7.91 13.90
CA TRP A 54 15.87 7.34 12.58
C TRP A 54 14.40 6.97 12.40
N SER A 55 13.77 6.34 13.40
CA SER A 55 12.35 6.00 13.29
C SER A 55 11.44 7.22 13.32
N ASP A 56 11.82 8.28 14.03
CA ASP A 56 11.10 9.56 14.01
C ASP A 56 11.16 10.22 12.63
N GLU A 57 12.32 10.17 11.98
CA GLU A 57 12.53 10.70 10.63
C GLU A 57 11.81 9.87 9.55
N ARG A 58 11.78 8.54 9.68
CA ARG A 58 11.15 7.65 8.68
C ARG A 58 9.65 7.49 8.84
N PHE A 59 9.10 7.70 10.04
CA PHE A 59 7.67 7.51 10.27
C PHE A 59 6.76 8.36 9.35
N PRO A 60 7.04 9.65 9.10
CA PRO A 60 6.30 10.44 8.10
C PRO A 60 6.31 9.84 6.70
N GLU A 61 7.46 9.31 6.26
CA GLU A 61 7.64 8.73 4.92
C GLU A 61 6.84 7.44 4.74
N PHE A 62 6.84 6.59 5.77
CA PHE A 62 5.93 5.45 5.85
C PHE A 62 4.46 5.88 5.73
N LEU A 63 4.06 6.94 6.43
CA LEU A 63 2.68 7.44 6.42
C LEU A 63 2.28 7.99 5.05
N ASP A 64 3.17 8.73 4.40
CA ASP A 64 2.96 9.25 3.05
C ASP A 64 2.82 8.10 2.05
N LEU A 65 3.72 7.11 2.07
CA LEU A 65 3.62 5.93 1.20
C LEU A 65 2.32 5.15 1.44
N TYR A 66 1.93 4.95 2.69
CA TYR A 66 0.65 4.31 3.02
C TYR A 66 -0.55 5.07 2.45
N TYR A 67 -0.53 6.40 2.56
CA TYR A 67 -1.55 7.26 1.96
C TYR A 67 -1.60 7.10 0.44
N TRP A 68 -0.47 7.14 -0.26
CA TRP A 68 -0.40 6.97 -1.72
C TRP A 68 -0.88 5.59 -2.17
N ILE A 69 -0.54 4.53 -1.44
CA ILE A 69 -1.05 3.17 -1.67
C ILE A 69 -2.57 3.12 -1.52
N LYS A 70 -3.11 3.74 -0.45
CA LYS A 70 -4.56 3.81 -0.20
C LYS A 70 -5.29 4.52 -1.35
N GLN A 71 -4.71 5.59 -1.87
CA GLN A 71 -5.23 6.35 -3.02
C GLN A 71 -4.99 5.67 -4.38
N LYS A 72 -4.39 4.48 -4.40
CA LYS A 72 -4.03 3.72 -5.61
C LYS A 72 -3.05 4.48 -6.53
N ALA A 73 -2.30 5.43 -5.98
CA ALA A 73 -1.21 6.11 -6.68
C ALA A 73 0.07 5.26 -6.65
N GLU A 74 0.20 4.39 -5.66
CA GLU A 74 1.32 3.46 -5.51
C GLU A 74 0.84 2.02 -5.38
N THR A 75 1.66 1.07 -5.87
CA THR A 75 1.34 -0.37 -5.80
C THR A 75 2.00 -0.99 -4.57
N PRO A 76 1.22 -1.57 -3.64
CA PRO A 76 1.77 -2.26 -2.48
C PRO A 76 2.45 -3.55 -2.90
N PHE A 77 3.47 -3.97 -2.16
CA PHE A 77 3.98 -5.33 -2.27
C PHE A 77 2.88 -6.35 -2.01
N SER A 78 2.90 -7.47 -2.71
CA SER A 78 1.98 -8.57 -2.44
C SER A 78 2.23 -9.19 -1.05
N SER A 79 1.26 -9.91 -0.50
CA SER A 79 1.46 -10.65 0.76
C SER A 79 2.61 -11.65 0.67
N ASP A 80 2.77 -12.33 -0.47
CA ASP A 80 3.85 -13.29 -0.68
C ASP A 80 5.21 -12.59 -0.74
N THR A 81 5.29 -11.44 -1.43
CA THR A 81 6.49 -10.60 -1.46
C THR A 81 6.85 -10.15 -0.04
N LEU A 82 5.89 -9.65 0.73
CA LEU A 82 6.12 -9.26 2.13
C LEU A 82 6.64 -10.44 2.96
N TYR A 83 5.98 -11.60 2.88
CA TYR A 83 6.39 -12.80 3.58
C TYR A 83 7.83 -13.21 3.23
N GLN A 84 8.21 -13.16 1.95
CA GLN A 84 9.57 -13.47 1.50
C GLN A 84 10.59 -12.41 1.96
N THR A 85 10.23 -11.13 1.90
CA THR A 85 11.12 -10.01 2.26
C THR A 85 11.41 -9.95 3.75
N ILE A 86 10.38 -10.02 4.61
CA ILE A 86 10.56 -9.89 6.06
C ILE A 86 10.54 -11.22 6.82
N GLY A 87 10.21 -12.33 6.17
CA GLY A 87 10.12 -13.65 6.80
C GLY A 87 8.89 -13.81 7.69
N GLU A 88 8.61 -15.07 8.04
CA GLU A 88 7.43 -15.51 8.78
C GLU A 88 7.24 -14.76 10.11
N ASP A 89 8.24 -14.79 10.98
CA ASP A 89 8.16 -14.22 12.34
C ASP A 89 7.78 -12.74 12.34
N LEU A 90 8.44 -11.93 11.48
CA LEU A 90 8.14 -10.50 11.39
C LEU A 90 6.82 -10.26 10.69
N TYR A 91 6.48 -11.05 9.68
CA TYR A 91 5.19 -10.93 8.99
C TYR A 91 4.03 -11.17 9.97
N GLU A 92 4.11 -12.22 10.79
CA GLU A 92 3.10 -12.52 11.80
C GLU A 92 3.01 -11.44 12.89
N LYS A 93 4.16 -10.99 13.43
CA LYS A 93 4.20 -9.86 14.39
C LYS A 93 3.58 -8.60 13.80
N GLY A 94 3.91 -8.29 12.54
CA GLY A 94 3.36 -7.17 11.81
C GLY A 94 1.84 -7.24 11.64
N ILE A 95 1.29 -8.43 11.38
CA ILE A 95 -0.16 -8.66 11.34
C ILE A 95 -0.79 -8.38 12.72
N GLN A 96 -0.19 -8.84 13.82
CA GLN A 96 -0.73 -8.60 15.15
C GLN A 96 -0.70 -7.12 15.51
N LEU A 97 0.41 -6.44 15.25
CA LEU A 97 0.54 -4.98 15.40
C LEU A 97 -0.58 -4.25 14.63
N CYS A 98 -0.79 -4.59 13.35
CA CYS A 98 -1.85 -3.97 12.56
C CYS A 98 -3.24 -4.15 13.19
N LYS A 99 -3.54 -5.32 13.76
CA LYS A 99 -4.80 -5.57 14.47
C LYS A 99 -4.93 -4.70 15.71
N GLU A 100 -3.86 -4.54 16.48
CA GLU A 100 -3.83 -3.69 17.68
C GLU A 100 -4.03 -2.22 17.33
N VAL A 101 -3.32 -1.72 16.33
CA VAL A 101 -3.48 -0.35 15.81
C VAL A 101 -4.92 -0.09 15.37
N VAL A 102 -5.54 -1.04 14.66
CA VAL A 102 -6.95 -0.94 14.25
C VAL A 102 -7.89 -0.90 15.45
N LYS A 103 -7.63 -1.66 16.52
CA LYS A 103 -8.46 -1.61 17.74
C LYS A 103 -8.36 -0.24 18.41
N ILE A 104 -7.14 0.22 18.68
CA ILE A 104 -6.87 1.50 19.36
C ILE A 104 -7.58 2.65 18.64
N ALA A 105 -7.49 2.65 17.32
CA ALA A 105 -8.03 3.73 16.53
C ALA A 105 -9.50 3.54 16.12
N LYS A 106 -10.15 2.45 16.55
CA LYS A 106 -11.62 2.36 16.66
C LYS A 106 -12.14 2.88 18.00
N GLY A 107 -11.27 3.40 18.85
CA GLY A 107 -11.63 3.93 20.18
C GLY A 107 -11.55 2.90 21.31
N ASP A 108 -11.05 1.68 21.04
CA ASP A 108 -10.74 0.71 22.09
C ASP A 108 -9.41 1.09 22.75
N GLY A 109 -9.49 1.95 23.78
CA GLY A 109 -8.30 2.44 24.51
C GLY A 109 -7.54 3.58 23.82
N GLY A 110 -8.10 4.23 22.80
CA GLY A 110 -7.48 5.34 22.06
C GLY A 110 -8.46 6.46 21.69
N ASN A 111 -7.95 7.51 21.04
CA ASN A 111 -8.73 8.69 20.61
C ASN A 111 -9.25 8.58 19.15
N GLY A 112 -9.16 7.40 18.53
CA GLY A 112 -9.60 7.20 17.15
C GLY A 112 -8.66 7.75 16.08
N ARG A 113 -7.44 8.18 16.44
CA ARG A 113 -6.52 8.87 15.54
C ARG A 113 -5.23 8.07 15.31
N PHE A 114 -4.86 7.92 14.04
CA PHE A 114 -3.58 7.34 13.62
C PHE A 114 -2.45 8.34 13.78
N GLY A 115 -1.25 7.86 14.13
CA GLY A 115 -0.13 8.76 14.45
C GLY A 115 -0.38 9.54 15.74
N TYR A 116 -1.22 9.01 16.63
CA TYR A 116 -1.22 9.40 18.04
C TYR A 116 -0.20 8.52 18.78
N PRO A 117 0.42 8.97 19.89
CA PRO A 117 1.47 8.21 20.58
C PRO A 117 1.14 6.74 20.84
N GLY A 118 -0.12 6.42 21.16
CA GLY A 118 -0.57 5.04 21.39
C GLY A 118 -0.55 4.10 20.16
N THR A 119 -0.52 4.64 18.95
CA THR A 119 -0.34 3.87 17.70
C THR A 119 1.02 4.09 17.05
N GLU A 120 1.61 5.27 17.25
CA GLU A 120 2.86 5.68 16.61
C GLU A 120 4.07 4.92 17.16
N GLU A 121 4.23 4.87 18.49
CA GLU A 121 5.39 4.22 19.11
C GLU A 121 5.49 2.73 18.75
N PRO A 122 4.41 1.91 18.84
CA PRO A 122 4.48 0.51 18.42
C PRO A 122 4.83 0.32 16.94
N ILE A 123 4.44 1.27 16.09
CA ILE A 123 4.80 1.22 14.66
C ILE A 123 6.29 1.51 14.49
N LYS A 124 6.80 2.59 15.10
CA LYS A 124 8.22 2.94 15.05
C LYS A 124 9.11 1.82 15.58
N GLU A 125 8.74 1.22 16.72
CA GLU A 125 9.46 0.06 17.27
C GLU A 125 9.51 -1.11 16.29
N PHE A 126 8.41 -1.37 15.58
CA PHE A 126 8.37 -2.43 14.58
C PHE A 126 9.17 -2.07 13.31
N MET A 127 9.19 -0.80 12.88
CA MET A 127 10.07 -0.33 11.79
C MET A 127 11.54 -0.59 12.14
N LEU A 128 11.94 -0.29 13.38
CA LEU A 128 13.30 -0.57 13.87
C LEU A 128 13.60 -2.06 13.90
N MET A 129 12.65 -2.89 14.33
CA MET A 129 12.81 -4.35 14.33
C MET A 129 13.03 -4.88 12.91
N VAL A 130 12.20 -4.47 11.95
CA VAL A 130 12.35 -4.85 10.53
C VAL A 130 13.69 -4.40 9.98
N GLY A 131 14.09 -3.15 10.20
CA GLY A 131 15.36 -2.62 9.72
C GLY A 131 16.56 -3.39 10.28
N ARG A 132 16.57 -3.64 11.60
CA ARG A 132 17.65 -4.37 12.28
C ARG A 132 17.73 -5.83 11.86
N GLU A 133 16.62 -6.48 11.54
CA GLU A 133 16.64 -7.91 11.20
C GLU A 133 16.84 -8.18 9.71
N LYS A 134 16.38 -7.31 8.80
CA LYS A 134 16.28 -7.62 7.37
C LYS A 134 17.27 -6.92 6.46
N ARG A 135 18.14 -6.05 7.01
CA ARG A 135 19.19 -5.33 6.25
C ARG A 135 18.66 -4.55 5.03
N LEU A 136 17.39 -4.18 5.08
CA LEU A 136 16.73 -3.39 4.04
C LEU A 136 17.20 -1.94 4.12
N ASP A 137 17.26 -1.25 2.99
CA ASP A 137 17.40 0.21 2.97
C ASP A 137 16.12 0.90 3.47
N ASN A 138 16.22 2.22 3.68
CA ASN A 138 15.11 2.99 4.24
C ASN A 138 13.85 2.91 3.36
N ALA A 139 13.99 3.06 2.04
CA ALA A 139 12.86 3.06 1.11
C ALA A 139 12.15 1.70 1.09
N TRP A 140 12.90 0.61 1.15
CA TRP A 140 12.36 -0.74 1.28
C TRP A 140 11.62 -0.95 2.59
N ILE A 141 12.17 -0.48 3.71
CA ILE A 141 11.49 -0.60 5.02
C ILE A 141 10.16 0.14 4.97
N ASP A 142 10.15 1.39 4.50
CA ASP A 142 8.92 2.19 4.48
C ASP A 142 7.87 1.57 3.56
N ARG A 143 8.28 1.05 2.39
CA ARG A 143 7.38 0.37 1.46
C ARG A 143 6.85 -0.96 2.00
N VAL A 144 7.68 -1.74 2.68
CA VAL A 144 7.27 -2.97 3.38
C VAL A 144 6.22 -2.65 4.43
N MET A 145 6.49 -1.64 5.26
CA MET A 145 5.60 -1.20 6.33
C MET A 145 4.27 -0.70 5.76
N ALA A 146 4.31 0.18 4.77
CA ALA A 146 3.12 0.73 4.13
C ALA A 146 2.27 -0.37 3.46
N SER A 147 2.91 -1.31 2.77
CA SER A 147 2.23 -2.44 2.12
C SER A 147 1.59 -3.39 3.12
N LEU A 148 2.31 -3.73 4.20
CA LEU A 148 1.81 -4.56 5.28
C LEU A 148 0.57 -3.93 5.93
N PHE A 149 0.67 -2.65 6.31
CA PHE A 149 -0.45 -1.91 6.89
C PHE A 149 -1.62 -1.85 5.92
N TYR A 150 -1.40 -1.57 4.64
CA TYR A 150 -2.48 -1.56 3.66
C TYR A 150 -3.24 -2.88 3.59
N HIS A 151 -2.54 -4.02 3.45
CA HIS A 151 -3.21 -5.33 3.39
C HIS A 151 -4.02 -5.65 4.63
N GLN A 152 -3.50 -5.32 5.81
CA GLN A 152 -4.15 -5.67 7.07
C GLN A 152 -5.27 -4.72 7.47
N THR A 153 -5.28 -3.49 6.95
CA THR A 153 -6.09 -2.41 7.50
C THR A 153 -7.06 -1.77 6.50
N LYS A 154 -6.85 -1.95 5.19
CA LYS A 154 -7.69 -1.38 4.11
C LYS A 154 -9.19 -1.53 4.32
N LEU A 155 -9.65 -2.68 4.80
CA LEU A 155 -11.08 -2.97 5.01
C LEU A 155 -11.57 -2.66 6.42
N ARG A 156 -10.66 -2.32 7.33
CA ARG A 156 -10.93 -2.28 8.77
C ARG A 156 -10.75 -0.90 9.37
N MET A 157 -10.11 0.03 8.68
CA MET A 157 -9.92 1.39 9.15
C MET A 157 -11.08 2.31 8.76
N PRO A 158 -11.51 3.21 9.67
CA PRO A 158 -12.45 4.28 9.36
C PRO A 158 -12.01 5.12 8.15
N GLU A 159 -12.95 5.62 7.34
CA GLU A 159 -12.63 6.44 6.16
C GLU A 159 -11.92 7.76 6.53
N ASN A 160 -12.27 8.34 7.69
CA ASN A 160 -11.68 9.54 8.26
C ASN A 160 -10.28 9.33 8.89
N TRP A 161 -9.69 8.16 8.67
CA TRP A 161 -8.26 7.89 8.85
C TRP A 161 -7.43 8.70 7.85
N SER A 162 -7.33 10.00 8.12
CA SER A 162 -6.55 10.95 7.36
C SER A 162 -5.27 11.28 8.14
N TYR A 163 -4.15 11.08 7.46
CA TYR A 163 -2.86 11.60 7.87
C TYR A 163 -2.97 13.12 7.88
N ARG A 164 -3.02 13.72 9.08
CA ARG A 164 -2.93 15.17 9.29
C ARG A 164 -4.09 15.97 8.65
N GLY A 165 -4.88 16.65 9.50
CA GLY A 165 -6.14 17.27 9.11
C GLY A 165 -6.08 18.13 7.83
N GLU A 166 -6.86 17.73 6.83
CA GLU A 166 -7.54 18.69 5.98
C GLU A 166 -8.53 19.46 6.87
N GLY A 167 -8.05 20.53 7.51
CA GLY A 167 -8.89 21.46 8.27
C GLY A 167 -8.40 21.78 9.67
N SER A 168 -7.33 22.58 9.77
CA SER A 168 -7.23 23.59 10.82
C SER A 168 -6.25 24.69 10.39
N TRP A 169 -6.83 25.76 9.85
CA TRP A 169 -6.35 27.15 9.66
C TRP A 169 -4.90 27.40 9.23
#